data_AF-A0A1X7VI95-F1
#
_entry.id   AF-A0A1X7VI95-F1
#
_cell.length_a   1.000
_cell.length_b   1.000
_cell.length_c   1.000
_cell.angle_alpha   90.00
_cell.angle_beta   90.00
_cell.angle_gamma   90.00
#
_symmetry.space_group_name_H-M   'P 1'
#
loop_
_entity.id
_entity.type
_entity.pdbx_description
1 polymer ?
#
loop_
_entity_poly.entity_id
_entity_poly.type
_entity_poly.pdbx_seq_one_letter_code
_entity_poly.pdbx_strand_id
1 'polypeptide(L)'
;MESSILLFLGSLLLHAAIGQYNVDDSGGTGPKFDGIGGLSGGGATSRLLPSYSTEAVSQIFDLLFKPNFAASLQICKVEIGGDGQSTDGTESSHMHSQDDENYHRGYEWWIMTEAKKVTYTNVVIVFSYGYKLIKLSWSL
;
A
#
# COMPACT_ATOMS: atom_id res chain seq x y z
N MET A 1 7.58 -40.75 42.72
CA MET A 1 6.91 -40.95 41.40
C MET A 1 5.54 -40.27 41.35
N GLU A 2 4.81 -40.17 42.47
CA GLU A 2 3.46 -39.59 42.48
C GLU A 2 3.39 -38.04 42.52
N SER A 3 4.36 -37.35 43.13
CA SER A 3 4.33 -35.87 43.16
C SER A 3 4.65 -35.22 41.81
N SER A 4 5.39 -35.93 40.95
CA SER A 4 5.74 -35.49 39.59
C SER A 4 4.53 -35.53 38.65
N ILE A 5 3.59 -36.46 38.87
CA ILE A 5 2.36 -36.61 38.10
C ILE A 5 1.34 -35.51 38.49
N LEU A 6 1.25 -35.17 39.77
CA LEU A 6 0.38 -34.10 40.26
C LEU A 6 0.85 -32.71 39.82
N LEU A 7 2.16 -32.47 39.75
CA LEU A 7 2.72 -31.22 39.20
C LEU A 7 2.49 -31.08 37.67
N PHE A 8 2.49 -32.19 36.93
CA PHE A 8 2.20 -32.20 35.49
C PHE A 8 0.69 -32.03 35.18
N LEU A 9 -0.20 -32.59 36.01
CA LEU A 9 -1.64 -32.40 35.87
C LEU A 9 -2.08 -30.98 36.27
N GLY A 10 -1.44 -30.39 37.30
CA GLY A 10 -1.67 -29.02 37.70
C GLY A 10 -1.21 -27.99 36.66
N SER A 11 -0.12 -28.26 35.93
CA SER A 11 0.31 -27.38 34.83
C SER A 11 -0.58 -27.50 33.59
N LEU A 12 -1.20 -28.65 33.33
CA LEU A 12 -2.13 -28.83 32.21
C LEU A 12 -3.47 -28.07 32.40
N LEU A 13 -3.94 -27.95 33.64
CA LEU A 13 -5.17 -27.22 33.99
C LEU A 13 -4.99 -25.68 33.98
N LEU A 14 -3.77 -25.17 34.09
CA LEU A 14 -3.49 -23.72 34.07
C LEU A 14 -3.23 -23.15 32.66
N HIS A 15 -3.16 -23.99 31.62
CA HIS A 15 -2.92 -23.56 30.24
C HIS A 15 -4.19 -23.23 29.43
N ALA A 16 -5.38 -23.41 30.00
CA ALA A 16 -6.65 -23.24 29.28
C ALA A 16 -7.43 -21.99 29.75
N ALA A 17 -6.79 -20.84 29.70
CA ALA A 17 -7.48 -19.56 29.66
C ALA A 17 -6.84 -18.66 28.59
N ILE A 18 -6.72 -19.20 27.38
CA ILE A 18 -6.56 -18.34 26.21
C ILE A 18 -7.89 -17.61 26.09
N GLY A 19 -7.91 -16.31 26.43
CA GLY A 19 -9.11 -15.49 26.30
C GLY A 19 -9.61 -15.53 24.87
N GLN A 20 -10.73 -16.22 24.65
CA GLN A 20 -11.36 -16.28 23.34
C GLN A 20 -12.09 -14.95 23.13
N TYR A 21 -11.59 -14.13 22.20
CA TYR A 21 -12.23 -12.87 21.82
C TYR A 21 -13.21 -13.15 20.68
N ASN A 22 -14.50 -13.17 20.99
CA ASN A 22 -15.53 -13.29 19.96
C ASN A 22 -15.66 -11.94 19.25
N VAL A 23 -15.35 -11.93 17.95
CA VAL A 23 -15.53 -10.76 17.08
C VAL A 23 -16.88 -10.90 16.40
N ASP A 24 -17.86 -10.13 16.84
CA ASP A 24 -19.18 -10.02 16.21
C ASP A 24 -19.70 -8.58 16.27
N ASP A 25 -20.80 -8.33 15.57
CA ASP A 25 -21.44 -7.01 15.49
C ASP A 25 -22.46 -6.77 16.62
N SER A 26 -22.58 -7.67 17.61
CA SER A 26 -23.62 -7.60 18.64
C SER A 26 -23.51 -6.35 19.52
N GLY A 27 -22.29 -5.85 19.72
CA GLY A 27 -21.99 -4.60 20.42
C GLY A 27 -22.02 -3.35 19.54
N GLY A 28 -22.39 -3.49 18.27
CA GLY A 28 -22.27 -2.46 17.24
C GLY A 28 -20.95 -2.55 16.46
N THR A 29 -20.93 -1.98 15.26
CA THR A 29 -19.77 -2.01 14.37
C THR A 29 -18.81 -0.86 14.66
N GLY A 30 -17.51 -1.13 14.60
CA GLY A 30 -16.48 -0.10 14.60
C GLY A 30 -16.43 0.72 13.29
N PRO A 31 -15.39 1.56 13.10
CA PRO A 31 -15.17 2.27 11.86
C PRO A 31 -15.06 1.32 10.66
N LYS A 32 -15.51 1.78 9.50
CA LYS A 32 -15.36 1.04 8.24
C LYS A 32 -13.87 0.85 7.93
N PHE A 33 -13.52 -0.34 7.49
CA PHE A 33 -12.19 -0.63 6.96
C PHE A 33 -12.05 -0.08 5.53
N ASP A 34 -11.03 0.74 5.29
CA ASP A 34 -10.82 1.44 4.01
C ASP A 34 -9.85 0.71 3.05
N GLY A 35 -9.11 -0.30 3.53
CA GLY A 35 -8.15 -1.08 2.72
C GLY A 35 -6.70 -0.97 3.19
N ILE A 36 -5.85 -1.89 2.69
CA ILE A 36 -4.39 -1.83 2.80
C ILE A 36 -3.79 -1.44 1.46
N GLY A 37 -2.67 -0.73 1.48
CA GLY A 37 -1.97 -0.29 0.27
C GLY A 37 -0.46 -0.28 0.35
N GLY A 38 0.14 -0.03 -0.81
CA GLY A 38 1.57 0.21 -0.97
C GLY A 38 1.85 1.62 -1.50
N LEU A 39 3.04 2.14 -1.21
CA LEU A 39 3.53 3.44 -1.68
C LEU A 39 4.56 3.23 -2.80
N SER A 40 4.28 3.79 -3.99
CA SER A 40 5.31 4.16 -4.97
C SER A 40 5.67 5.61 -4.72
N GLY A 41 6.94 5.91 -4.56
CA GLY A 41 7.40 7.21 -4.09
C GLY A 41 8.12 7.14 -2.77
N GLY A 42 8.19 8.27 -2.06
CA GLY A 42 9.21 8.49 -1.05
C GLY A 42 10.61 8.56 -1.67
N GLY A 43 10.70 8.96 -2.95
CA GLY A 43 11.95 9.09 -3.69
C GLY A 43 12.37 7.84 -4.43
N ALA A 44 12.12 7.80 -5.73
CA ALA A 44 12.73 6.88 -6.69
C ALA A 44 12.52 5.37 -6.46
N THR A 45 11.59 4.97 -5.60
CA THR A 45 11.43 3.56 -5.18
C THR A 45 10.99 2.63 -6.33
N SER A 46 10.25 3.16 -7.30
CA SER A 46 9.83 2.43 -8.52
C SER A 46 10.68 2.77 -9.76
N ARG A 47 11.83 3.44 -9.59
CA ARG A 47 12.66 3.95 -10.70
C ARG A 47 13.09 2.89 -11.72
N LEU A 48 13.33 1.66 -11.28
CA LEU A 48 13.81 0.58 -12.13
C LEU A 48 12.67 -0.18 -12.83
N LEU A 49 11.44 -0.10 -12.31
CA LEU A 49 10.30 -0.86 -12.82
C LEU A 49 10.04 -0.65 -14.33
N PRO A 50 10.09 0.58 -14.88
CA PRO A 50 9.86 0.79 -16.32
C PRO A 50 10.90 0.16 -17.25
N SER A 51 12.06 -0.28 -16.72
CA SER A 51 13.11 -0.91 -17.53
C SER A 51 12.95 -2.42 -17.73
N TYR A 52 11.97 -3.04 -17.05
CA TYR A 52 11.67 -4.46 -17.17
C TYR A 52 10.88 -4.73 -18.47
N SER A 53 10.87 -5.99 -18.91
CA SER A 53 10.03 -6.39 -20.05
C SER A 53 8.54 -6.23 -19.71
N THR A 54 7.71 -6.00 -20.72
CA THR A 54 6.25 -5.83 -20.54
C THR A 54 5.62 -7.04 -19.83
N GLU A 55 6.12 -8.24 -20.08
CA GLU A 55 5.65 -9.47 -19.41
C GLU A 55 6.01 -9.48 -17.92
N ALA A 56 7.25 -9.12 -17.58
CA ALA A 56 7.70 -9.08 -16.19
C ALA A 56 6.98 -7.98 -15.41
N VAL A 57 6.78 -6.81 -16.02
CA VAL A 57 6.00 -5.73 -15.44
C VAL A 57 4.56 -6.18 -15.17
N SER A 58 3.90 -6.80 -16.16
CA SER A 58 2.53 -7.32 -16.00
C SER A 58 2.44 -8.30 -14.83
N GLN A 59 3.40 -9.22 -14.71
CA GLN A 59 3.45 -10.16 -13.58
C GLN A 59 3.66 -9.48 -12.22
N ILE A 60 4.46 -8.41 -12.16
CA ILE A 60 4.65 -7.61 -10.94
C ILE A 60 3.34 -6.92 -10.55
N PHE A 61 2.65 -6.28 -11.50
CA PHE A 61 1.34 -5.67 -11.22
C PHE A 61 0.29 -6.70 -10.81
N ASP A 62 0.33 -7.90 -11.40
CA ASP A 62 -0.51 -9.01 -10.96
C ASP A 62 -0.21 -9.39 -9.51
N LEU A 63 1.07 -9.57 -9.13
CA LEU A 63 1.46 -9.88 -7.75
C LEU A 63 1.00 -8.82 -6.73
N LEU A 64 0.99 -7.54 -7.13
CA LEU A 64 0.65 -6.42 -6.26
C LEU A 64 -0.86 -6.20 -6.15
N PHE A 65 -1.60 -6.24 -7.27
CA PHE A 65 -2.97 -5.72 -7.32
C PHE A 65 -4.02 -6.75 -7.72
N LYS A 66 -3.65 -7.86 -8.38
CA LYS A 66 -4.64 -8.84 -8.86
C LYS A 66 -5.45 -9.40 -7.67
N PRO A 67 -6.79 -9.37 -7.72
CA PRO A 67 -7.62 -9.86 -6.63
C PRO A 67 -7.44 -11.36 -6.44
N ASN A 68 -7.50 -11.82 -5.19
CA ASN A 68 -7.32 -13.23 -4.81
C ASN A 68 -5.98 -13.81 -5.29
N PHE A 69 -4.96 -12.96 -5.39
CA PHE A 69 -3.62 -13.33 -5.79
C PHE A 69 -2.59 -12.52 -5.01
N ALA A 70 -1.55 -13.20 -4.51
CA ALA A 70 -0.46 -12.63 -3.73
C ALA A 70 -0.89 -11.51 -2.77
N ALA A 71 -0.50 -10.24 -3.02
CA ALA A 71 -0.76 -9.14 -2.09
C ALA A 71 -2.19 -8.59 -2.18
N SER A 72 -2.80 -8.57 -3.38
CA SER A 72 -4.16 -8.06 -3.62
C SER A 72 -4.43 -6.68 -2.96
N LEU A 73 -3.50 -5.73 -3.13
CA LEU A 73 -3.58 -4.40 -2.50
C LEU A 73 -4.82 -3.63 -2.96
N GLN A 74 -5.55 -3.05 -2.01
CA GLN A 74 -6.74 -2.23 -2.31
C GLN A 74 -6.39 -0.76 -2.57
N ILE A 75 -5.19 -0.31 -2.15
CA ILE A 75 -4.76 1.08 -2.29
C ILE A 75 -3.38 1.14 -2.97
N CYS A 76 -3.29 1.90 -4.06
CA CYS A 76 -2.03 2.29 -4.68
C CYS A 76 -1.78 3.77 -4.34
N LYS A 77 -0.76 4.01 -3.52
CA LYS A 77 -0.39 5.35 -3.09
C LYS A 77 0.81 5.83 -3.92
N VAL A 78 0.77 7.03 -4.50
CA VAL A 78 1.87 7.56 -5.33
C VAL A 78 2.35 8.94 -4.89
N GLU A 79 3.65 9.23 -5.00
CA GLU A 79 4.22 10.57 -4.77
C GLU A 79 3.91 11.54 -5.91
N ILE A 80 3.60 12.80 -5.57
CA ILE A 80 3.73 13.94 -6.48
C ILE A 80 5.16 14.41 -6.39
N GLY A 81 5.94 14.14 -7.45
CA GLY A 81 7.31 14.60 -7.55
C GLY A 81 7.45 16.11 -7.39
N GLY A 82 8.54 16.53 -6.77
CA GLY A 82 8.83 17.94 -6.46
C GLY A 82 10.26 18.35 -6.81
N ASP A 83 10.94 17.60 -7.68
CA ASP A 83 12.34 17.77 -8.12
C ASP A 83 13.41 17.65 -7.02
N GLY A 84 13.01 17.58 -5.75
CA GLY A 84 13.87 17.35 -4.61
C GLY A 84 14.15 15.87 -4.34
N GLN A 85 15.20 15.62 -3.57
CA GLN A 85 15.52 14.29 -3.04
C GLN A 85 14.52 13.94 -1.93
N SER A 86 13.82 12.80 -2.05
CA SER A 86 12.77 12.38 -1.12
C SER A 86 12.98 11.03 -0.41
N THR A 87 14.10 10.32 -0.64
CA THR A 87 14.82 9.33 0.24
C THR A 87 15.90 8.63 -0.60
N ASP A 88 15.48 7.86 -1.61
CA ASP A 88 16.36 7.08 -2.48
C ASP A 88 16.62 7.74 -3.85
N GLY A 89 16.01 8.91 -4.10
CA GLY A 89 16.21 9.70 -5.31
C GLY A 89 15.22 10.84 -5.45
N THR A 90 15.32 11.53 -6.58
CA THR A 90 14.45 12.65 -6.94
C THR A 90 13.32 12.19 -7.85
N GLU A 91 12.12 12.72 -7.65
CA GLU A 91 10.99 12.53 -8.55
C GLU A 91 10.57 13.83 -9.22
N SER A 92 10.32 13.74 -10.54
CA SER A 92 10.08 14.90 -11.38
C SER A 92 8.77 15.59 -11.04
N SER A 93 8.81 16.90 -10.86
CA SER A 93 7.63 17.75 -10.77
C SER A 93 6.88 17.83 -12.10
N HIS A 94 5.57 17.98 -12.02
CA HIS A 94 4.73 18.35 -13.16
C HIS A 94 4.93 19.81 -13.57
N MET A 95 5.56 20.63 -12.72
CA MET A 95 5.98 22.01 -13.01
C MET A 95 7.42 22.26 -12.51
N HIS A 96 8.39 22.40 -13.42
CA HIS A 96 9.77 22.75 -13.05
C HIS A 96 9.98 24.26 -12.90
N SER A 97 9.12 25.05 -13.54
CA SER A 97 9.07 26.51 -13.45
C SER A 97 7.61 26.96 -13.42
N GLN A 98 7.36 28.24 -13.14
CA GLN A 98 6.01 28.78 -12.96
C GLN A 98 5.08 28.59 -14.17
N ASP A 99 5.65 28.63 -15.38
CA ASP A 99 4.90 28.55 -16.65
C ASP A 99 5.06 27.18 -17.34
N ASP A 100 5.66 26.20 -16.66
CA ASP A 100 5.87 24.86 -17.18
C ASP A 100 4.83 23.89 -16.62
N GLU A 101 4.10 23.20 -17.50
CA GLU A 101 3.19 22.12 -17.12
C GLU A 101 3.42 20.88 -17.99
N ASN A 102 3.68 19.74 -17.35
CA ASN A 102 3.79 18.46 -18.03
C ASN A 102 3.36 17.29 -17.14
N TYR A 103 2.26 16.65 -17.54
CA TYR A 103 1.64 15.53 -16.82
C TYR A 103 2.07 14.15 -17.35
N HIS A 104 3.20 14.08 -18.06
CA HIS A 104 3.76 12.84 -18.61
C HIS A 104 5.17 12.54 -18.07
N ARG A 105 5.62 13.30 -17.07
CA ARG A 105 6.94 13.11 -16.45
C ARG A 105 6.93 11.99 -15.41
N GLY A 106 8.08 11.35 -15.26
CA GLY A 106 8.24 10.24 -14.31
C GLY A 106 7.42 9.01 -14.71
N TYR A 107 7.14 8.16 -13.74
CA TYR A 107 6.49 6.86 -13.95
C TYR A 107 5.20 6.69 -13.13
N GLU A 108 4.88 7.62 -12.22
CA GLU A 108 3.72 7.50 -11.34
C GLU A 108 2.38 7.55 -12.11
N TRP A 109 2.28 8.38 -13.15
CA TRP A 109 1.11 8.40 -14.04
C TRP A 109 0.83 7.03 -14.67
N TRP A 110 1.91 6.36 -15.10
CA TRP A 110 1.85 5.04 -15.69
C TRP A 110 1.49 3.98 -14.63
N ILE A 111 2.13 4.00 -13.46
CA ILE A 111 1.82 3.09 -12.35
C ILE A 111 0.35 3.18 -11.93
N MET A 112 -0.17 4.40 -11.77
CA MET A 112 -1.58 4.62 -11.45
C MET A 112 -2.51 4.02 -12.53
N THR A 113 -2.15 4.19 -13.80
CA THR A 113 -2.91 3.65 -14.92
C THR A 113 -2.92 2.12 -14.91
N GLU A 114 -1.76 1.48 -14.73
CA GLU A 114 -1.66 0.02 -14.63
C GLU A 114 -2.40 -0.53 -13.41
N ALA A 115 -2.25 0.10 -12.24
CA ALA A 115 -2.95 -0.29 -11.02
C ALA A 115 -4.48 -0.18 -11.17
N LYS A 116 -4.98 0.83 -11.90
CA LYS A 116 -6.41 1.06 -12.10
C LYS A 116 -7.06 0.11 -13.12
N LYS A 117 -6.28 -0.51 -14.01
CA LYS A 117 -6.79 -1.59 -14.89
C LYS A 117 -7.37 -2.75 -14.07
N VAL A 118 -6.94 -2.88 -12.82
CA VAL A 118 -7.46 -3.86 -11.88
C VAL A 118 -8.65 -3.26 -11.11
N THR A 119 -9.82 -3.90 -11.24
CA THR A 119 -11.14 -3.34 -10.89
C THR A 119 -11.31 -2.87 -9.43
N TYR A 120 -10.47 -3.32 -8.49
CA TYR A 120 -10.64 -3.05 -7.05
C TYR A 120 -9.58 -2.11 -6.45
N THR A 121 -8.65 -1.59 -7.24
CA THR A 121 -7.58 -0.73 -6.71
C THR A 121 -8.02 0.74 -6.66
N ASN A 122 -8.04 1.30 -5.46
CA ASN A 122 -8.18 2.73 -5.23
C ASN A 122 -6.81 3.39 -5.37
N VAL A 123 -6.73 4.45 -6.18
CA VAL A 123 -5.50 5.21 -6.37
C VAL A 123 -5.55 6.45 -5.50
N VAL A 124 -4.52 6.65 -4.67
CA VAL A 124 -4.39 7.78 -3.76
C VAL A 124 -3.10 8.50 -4.06
N ILE A 125 -3.18 9.80 -4.33
CA ILE A 125 -2.00 10.61 -4.60
C ILE A 125 -1.59 11.30 -3.29
N VAL A 126 -0.30 11.33 -3.00
CA VAL A 126 0.28 12.01 -1.83
C VAL A 126 1.45 12.90 -2.19
N PHE A 127 1.63 13.92 -1.36
CA PHE A 127 2.70 14.88 -1.49
C PHE A 127 3.98 14.37 -0.85
N SER A 128 5.09 14.64 -1.53
CA SER A 128 6.40 14.69 -0.91
C SER A 128 6.62 16.02 -0.20
N TYR A 129 7.51 16.01 0.78
CA TYR A 129 7.88 17.12 1.63
C TYR A 129 8.13 18.41 0.83
N GLY A 130 7.29 19.44 0.99
CA GLY A 130 7.66 20.80 0.61
C GLY A 130 6.53 21.72 0.15
N TYR A 131 5.58 21.30 -0.68
CA TYR A 131 4.75 22.28 -1.40
C TYR A 131 3.29 21.81 -1.62
N LYS A 132 2.36 22.63 -1.07
CA LYS A 132 0.89 22.79 -1.24
C LYS A 132 0.02 21.59 -1.69
N LEU A 133 -0.97 21.26 -0.85
CA LEU A 133 -2.06 20.29 -1.08
C LEU A 133 -2.91 20.59 -2.32
N ILE A 134 -3.07 19.58 -3.18
CA ILE A 134 -4.14 19.44 -4.18
C ILE A 134 -4.81 18.08 -3.93
N LYS A 135 -6.02 18.09 -3.37
CA LYS A 135 -6.82 16.88 -3.21
C LYS A 135 -7.54 16.60 -4.52
N LEU A 136 -6.91 15.80 -5.40
CA LEU A 136 -7.56 15.35 -6.63
C LEU A 136 -8.38 14.08 -6.34
N SER A 137 -9.68 14.26 -6.17
CA SER A 137 -10.64 13.15 -6.20
C SER A 137 -11.03 12.90 -7.66
N TRP A 138 -10.40 11.94 -8.32
CA TRP A 138 -10.83 11.54 -9.66
C TRP A 138 -11.98 10.54 -9.57
N SER A 139 -13.13 10.93 -10.13
CA SER A 139 -14.16 10.01 -10.62
C SER A 139 -13.96 9.91 -12.12
N LEU A 140 -13.48 8.76 -12.60
CA LEU A 140 -13.68 8.31 -13.98
C LEU A 140 -14.74 7.21 -13.95
#